data_AF-A0A803XQ50-F1
#
_entry.id   AF-A0A803XQ50-F1
#
_cell.length_a   1.000
_cell.length_b   1.000
_cell.length_c   1.000
_cell.angle_alpha   90.00
_cell.angle_beta   90.00
_cell.angle_gamma   90.00
#
_symmetry.space_group_name_H-M   'P 1'
#
loop_
_entity.id
_entity.type
_entity.pdbx_description
1 polymer ?
#
loop_
_entity_poly.entity_id
_entity_poly.type
_entity_poly.pdbx_seq_one_letter_code
_entity_poly.pdbx_strand_id
1 'polypeptide(L)'
;MKAQACKPCAEGTYSLGTGVRFDEWDELPHGFANVAANLELDDGFGDVVENCTTSTWVPLGDYIASNTDECTATLMYAVSLKQSGTVSFEYIYPDSSIVFEFFVQNDQCQPTVEESRWMRTTEKGWEFHSVSTGMGWHRVGGSLGTPSGSHATALPHPPRA
;
A
#
# COMPACT_ATOMS: atom_id res chain seq x y z
N MET A 1 45.32 -3.49 -11.99
CA MET A 1 43.85 -3.58 -11.94
C MET A 1 43.34 -2.28 -11.32
N LYS A 2 42.54 -1.47 -12.02
CA LYS A 2 41.98 -0.24 -11.44
C LYS A 2 40.81 -0.61 -10.54
N ALA A 3 40.88 -0.25 -9.26
CA ALA A 3 39.76 -0.36 -8.34
C ALA A 3 38.68 0.64 -8.78
N GLN A 4 37.57 0.12 -9.30
CA GLN A 4 36.40 0.93 -9.60
C GLN A 4 35.56 0.98 -8.32
N ALA A 5 35.56 2.14 -7.65
CA ALA A 5 34.73 2.34 -6.47
C ALA A 5 33.29 2.63 -6.94
N CYS A 6 32.34 1.80 -6.50
CA CYS A 6 30.92 2.06 -6.70
C CYS A 6 30.57 3.37 -5.99
N LYS A 7 30.02 4.33 -6.74
CA LYS A 7 29.45 5.55 -6.19
C LYS A 7 27.92 5.44 -6.20
N PRO A 8 27.23 5.96 -5.18
CA PRO A 8 25.78 6.06 -5.21
C PRO A 8 25.34 6.91 -6.41
N CYS A 9 24.30 6.45 -7.11
CA CYS A 9 23.70 7.16 -8.22
C CYS A 9 22.90 8.37 -7.72
N ALA A 10 22.74 9.39 -8.57
CA ALA A 10 21.89 10.54 -8.28
C ALA A 10 20.43 10.10 -8.11
N GLU A 11 19.69 10.80 -7.26
CA GLU A 11 18.25 10.61 -7.08
C GLU A 11 17.51 10.81 -8.42
N GLY A 12 16.48 10.00 -8.66
CA GLY A 12 15.55 10.19 -9.78
C GLY A 12 15.82 9.45 -11.10
N THR A 13 16.81 8.54 -11.22
CA THR A 13 16.88 7.71 -12.45
C THR A 13 17.58 6.35 -12.25
N TYR A 14 16.79 5.36 -11.81
CA TYR A 14 17.18 3.94 -11.85
C TYR A 14 16.42 3.24 -12.98
N SER A 15 17.15 2.62 -13.92
CA SER A 15 16.54 1.60 -14.78
C SER A 15 16.32 0.34 -13.96
N LEU A 16 15.09 0.12 -13.50
CA LEU A 16 14.66 -1.13 -12.84
C LEU A 16 14.47 -2.29 -13.83
N GLY A 17 14.81 -2.10 -15.11
CA GLY A 17 14.48 -3.05 -16.16
C GLY A 17 12.97 -3.12 -16.37
N THR A 18 12.34 -4.21 -15.94
CA THR A 18 10.88 -4.45 -16.01
C THR A 18 10.13 -4.10 -14.71
N GLY A 19 10.80 -3.54 -13.70
CA GLY A 19 10.20 -3.14 -12.44
C GLY A 19 9.60 -1.73 -12.46
N VAL A 20 8.61 -1.50 -11.59
CA VAL A 20 8.06 -0.17 -11.28
C VAL A 20 8.36 0.11 -9.82
N ARG A 21 8.83 1.32 -9.52
CA ARG A 21 9.05 1.82 -8.17
C ARG A 21 8.48 3.22 -8.07
N PHE A 22 7.89 3.51 -6.93
CA PHE A 22 7.44 4.82 -6.53
C PHE A 22 8.25 5.19 -5.30
N ASP A 23 8.89 6.35 -5.32
CA ASP A 23 9.70 6.89 -4.23
C ASP A 23 9.42 8.38 -3.97
N GLU A 24 8.54 8.98 -4.77
CA GLU A 24 8.06 10.36 -4.63
C GLU A 24 6.55 10.34 -4.39
N TRP A 25 6.09 11.00 -3.33
CA TRP A 25 4.69 11.09 -2.92
C TRP A 25 4.28 12.55 -2.69
N ASP A 26 4.78 13.47 -3.52
CA ASP A 26 4.27 14.85 -3.58
C ASP A 26 2.84 14.89 -4.11
N GLU A 27 2.56 14.03 -5.10
CA GLU A 27 1.24 13.77 -5.65
C GLU A 27 1.04 12.26 -5.77
N LEU A 28 -0.22 11.80 -5.79
CA LEU A 28 -0.50 10.39 -5.97
C LEU A 28 -0.12 9.98 -7.41
N PRO A 29 0.83 9.03 -7.61
CA PRO A 29 1.30 8.71 -8.96
C PRO A 29 0.18 8.20 -9.86
N HIS A 30 0.32 8.42 -11.17
CA HIS A 30 -0.64 7.92 -12.14
C HIS A 30 -0.76 6.39 -12.08
N GLY A 31 -2.00 5.89 -12.11
CA GLY A 31 -2.31 4.46 -12.09
C GLY A 31 -2.72 3.93 -10.72
N PHE A 32 -2.57 4.71 -9.65
CA PHE A 32 -3.21 4.44 -8.38
C PHE A 32 -4.71 4.78 -8.43
N ALA A 33 -5.53 3.93 -7.83
CA ALA A 33 -6.94 4.16 -7.63
C ALA A 33 -7.24 4.15 -6.13
N ASN A 34 -7.99 5.16 -5.69
CA ASN A 34 -8.51 5.28 -4.33
C ASN A 34 -10.00 4.94 -4.33
N VAL A 35 -10.40 4.10 -3.39
CA VAL A 35 -11.80 3.74 -3.15
C VAL A 35 -12.04 3.83 -1.65
N ALA A 36 -13.13 4.45 -1.23
CA ALA A 36 -13.55 4.45 0.15
C ALA A 36 -14.96 3.90 0.31
N ALA A 37 -15.17 3.17 1.40
CA ALA A 37 -16.45 2.54 1.73
C ALA A 37 -16.71 2.61 3.23
N ASN A 38 -17.98 2.66 3.61
CA ASN A 38 -18.37 2.41 5.00
C ASN A 38 -18.06 0.96 5.35
N LEU A 39 -17.55 0.71 6.55
CA LEU A 39 -17.44 -0.64 7.07
C LEU A 39 -18.87 -1.15 7.30
N GLU A 40 -19.45 -1.87 6.33
CA GLU A 40 -20.76 -2.50 6.49
C GLU A 40 -20.67 -3.54 7.61
N LEU A 41 -21.05 -3.15 8.83
CA LEU A 41 -21.64 -4.08 9.76
C LEU A 41 -23.01 -4.44 9.16
N ASP A 42 -23.07 -5.63 8.57
CA ASP A 42 -24.30 -6.36 8.29
C ASP A 42 -25.09 -6.53 9.60
N ASP A 43 -25.87 -5.52 9.97
CA ASP A 43 -27.09 -5.76 10.72
C ASP A 43 -28.07 -4.63 10.46
N GLY A 44 -29.32 -5.01 10.22
CA GLY A 44 -30.38 -4.07 9.92
C GLY A 44 -30.50 -3.00 11.01
N PHE A 45 -31.11 -1.87 10.62
CA PHE A 45 -31.47 -0.71 11.45
C PHE A 45 -30.43 0.43 11.51
N GLY A 46 -30.59 1.36 10.56
CA GLY A 46 -30.72 2.79 10.87
C GLY A 46 -29.43 3.62 11.00
N ASP A 47 -29.37 4.67 10.15
CA ASP A 47 -28.91 6.02 10.50
C ASP A 47 -27.45 6.09 11.00
N VAL A 48 -26.42 6.17 10.14
CA VAL A 48 -26.03 7.32 9.31
C VAL A 48 -25.16 6.77 8.17
N VAL A 49 -25.53 6.99 6.90
CA VAL A 49 -24.58 6.75 5.80
C VAL A 49 -23.58 7.89 5.88
N GLU A 50 -22.51 7.75 6.66
CA GLU A 50 -21.40 8.69 6.58
C GLU A 50 -20.90 8.69 5.13
N ASN A 51 -20.79 9.88 4.57
CA ASN A 51 -20.44 10.05 3.17
C ASN A 51 -18.92 9.88 3.04
N CYS A 52 -18.44 8.63 2.94
CA CYS A 52 -17.03 8.29 2.79
C CYS A 52 -16.37 8.81 1.50
N THR A 53 -17.07 9.60 0.68
CA THR A 53 -16.53 10.20 -0.54
C THR A 53 -15.32 11.10 -0.30
N THR A 54 -15.10 11.56 0.93
CA THR A 54 -13.92 12.34 1.31
C THR A 54 -12.77 11.49 1.88
N SER A 55 -13.02 10.21 2.19
CA SER A 55 -11.99 9.31 2.71
C SER A 55 -11.08 8.84 1.57
N THR A 56 -9.77 9.03 1.73
CA THR A 56 -8.79 8.73 0.68
C THR A 56 -7.41 8.51 1.29
N TRP A 57 -6.48 8.04 0.47
CA TRP A 57 -5.05 8.12 0.76
C TRP A 57 -4.49 9.45 0.30
N VAL A 58 -3.77 10.12 1.18
CA VAL A 58 -3.25 11.48 0.97
C VAL A 58 -1.72 11.44 0.91
N PRO A 59 -1.11 12.00 -0.16
CA PRO A 59 0.33 12.24 -0.23
C PRO A 59 0.79 13.29 0.78
N LEU A 60 1.90 12.99 1.48
CA LEU A 60 2.54 13.82 2.49
C LEU A 60 4.03 14.06 2.16
N GLY A 61 4.37 14.02 0.87
CA GLY A 61 5.71 14.28 0.33
C GLY A 61 6.55 13.01 0.30
N ASP A 62 7.01 12.58 1.48
CA ASP A 62 7.81 11.36 1.59
C ASP A 62 6.93 10.11 1.68
N TYR A 63 5.66 10.23 2.07
CA TYR A 63 4.77 9.09 2.32
C TYR A 63 3.32 9.33 1.97
N ILE A 64 2.52 8.26 1.95
CA ILE A 64 1.06 8.36 1.92
C ILE A 64 0.45 7.86 3.22
N ALA A 65 -0.64 8.47 3.62
CA ALA A 65 -1.41 8.06 4.80
C ALA A 65 -2.88 7.96 4.43
N SER A 66 -3.61 7.04 5.05
CA SER A 66 -5.06 7.04 4.95
C SER A 66 -5.65 8.17 5.79
N ASN A 67 -6.87 8.58 5.45
CA ASN A 67 -7.70 9.36 6.35
C ASN A 67 -7.94 8.62 7.68
N THR A 68 -8.38 9.40 8.66
CA THR A 68 -8.55 9.00 10.08
C THR A 68 -10.03 8.91 10.45
N ASP A 69 -10.88 8.77 9.44
CA ASP A 69 -12.32 8.65 9.58
C ASP A 69 -12.72 7.21 9.87
N GLU A 70 -14.01 7.00 10.14
CA GLU A 70 -14.61 5.68 10.34
C GLU A 70 -14.79 4.88 9.03
N CYS A 71 -14.35 5.46 7.92
CA CYS A 71 -14.39 4.83 6.61
C CYS A 71 -13.21 3.88 6.41
N THR A 72 -13.43 2.88 5.56
CA THR A 72 -12.36 2.06 5.02
C THR A 72 -11.85 2.70 3.74
N ALA A 73 -10.56 3.06 3.73
CA ALA A 73 -9.89 3.61 2.55
C ALA A 73 -8.98 2.55 1.91
N THR A 74 -9.23 2.24 0.64
CA THR A 74 -8.47 1.30 -0.16
C THR A 74 -7.66 2.04 -1.23
N LEU A 75 -6.36 1.81 -1.23
CA LEU A 75 -5.47 2.22 -2.31
C LEU A 75 -5.07 0.98 -3.12
N MET A 76 -5.18 1.06 -4.45
CA MET A 76 -4.81 -0.04 -5.32
C MET A 76 -4.02 0.44 -6.54
N TYR A 77 -3.11 -0.41 -7.00
CA TYR A 77 -2.31 -0.23 -8.21
C TYR A 77 -2.35 -1.50 -9.04
N ALA A 78 -2.45 -1.34 -10.36
CA ALA A 78 -2.53 -2.46 -11.28
C ALA A 78 -1.23 -2.59 -12.09
N VAL A 79 -0.65 -3.79 -12.10
CA VAL A 79 0.64 -4.07 -12.73
C VAL A 79 0.57 -5.32 -13.61
N SER A 80 1.27 -5.28 -14.74
CA SER A 80 1.45 -6.44 -15.62
C SER A 80 2.90 -6.90 -15.58
N LEU A 81 3.14 -8.07 -15.00
CA LEU A 81 4.46 -8.65 -14.88
C LEU A 81 4.73 -9.63 -16.02
N LYS A 82 5.79 -9.36 -16.78
CA LYS A 82 6.23 -10.26 -17.87
C LYS A 82 6.92 -11.53 -17.35
N GLN A 83 7.41 -11.49 -16.11
CA GLN A 83 8.10 -12.58 -15.42
C GLN A 83 7.71 -12.53 -13.94
N SER A 84 7.91 -13.60 -13.18
CA SER A 84 7.68 -13.59 -11.73
C SER A 84 8.48 -12.46 -11.07
N GLY A 85 7.84 -11.75 -10.15
CA GLY A 85 8.42 -10.59 -9.48
C GLY A 85 8.14 -10.57 -7.99
N THR A 86 8.40 -9.43 -7.37
CA THR A 86 8.17 -9.20 -5.96
C THR A 86 7.51 -7.85 -5.78
N VAL A 87 6.49 -7.82 -4.94
CA VAL A 87 5.86 -6.59 -4.48
C VAL A 87 6.35 -6.35 -3.06
N SER A 88 6.85 -5.16 -2.79
CA SER A 88 7.37 -4.79 -1.47
C SER A 88 7.08 -3.35 -1.13
N PHE A 89 6.83 -3.09 0.15
CA PHE A 89 6.58 -1.75 0.70
C PHE A 89 6.98 -1.71 2.18
N GLU A 90 7.19 -0.51 2.69
CA GLU A 90 7.35 -0.26 4.11
C GLU A 90 6.07 0.33 4.69
N TYR A 91 5.83 0.14 5.98
CA TYR A 91 4.62 0.65 6.61
C TYR A 91 4.86 0.96 8.08
N ILE A 92 4.08 1.91 8.59
CA ILE A 92 3.93 2.24 10.00
C ILE A 92 2.46 2.08 10.35
N TYR A 93 2.21 1.15 11.26
CA TYR A 93 0.89 0.78 11.71
C TYR A 93 0.97 0.50 13.22
N PRO A 94 1.09 1.54 14.06
CA PRO A 94 1.33 1.39 15.49
C PRO A 94 0.07 1.03 16.26
N ASP A 95 -1.10 1.24 15.66
CA ASP A 95 -2.37 1.15 16.35
C ASP A 95 -3.07 -0.19 16.06
N SER A 96 -3.09 -1.10 17.04
CA SER A 96 -3.77 -2.39 16.88
C SER A 96 -5.30 -2.29 16.78
N SER A 97 -5.89 -1.11 16.95
CA SER A 97 -7.34 -0.91 16.83
C SER A 97 -7.82 -0.80 15.38
N ILE A 98 -6.95 -0.49 14.42
CA ILE A 98 -7.30 -0.40 12.99
C ILE A 98 -7.07 -1.76 12.36
N VAL A 99 -7.76 -2.07 11.27
CA VAL A 99 -7.47 -3.23 10.44
C VAL A 99 -6.72 -2.78 9.20
N PHE A 100 -5.53 -3.32 8.98
CA PHE A 100 -4.78 -3.13 7.73
C PHE A 100 -4.73 -4.45 6.95
N GLU A 101 -5.54 -4.49 5.88
CA GLU A 101 -5.50 -5.55 4.88
C GLU A 101 -4.54 -5.19 3.73
N PHE A 102 -3.61 -6.09 3.42
CA PHE A 102 -2.83 -6.07 2.18
C PHE A 102 -3.30 -7.20 1.26
N PHE A 103 -3.49 -6.92 -0.02
CA PHE A 103 -3.93 -7.93 -0.97
C PHE A 103 -3.19 -7.85 -2.30
N VAL A 104 -2.98 -9.03 -2.88
CA VAL A 104 -2.53 -9.21 -4.26
C VAL A 104 -3.53 -10.11 -4.96
N GLN A 105 -4.30 -9.55 -5.88
CA GLN A 105 -5.32 -10.26 -6.66
C GLN A 105 -4.83 -10.50 -8.08
N ASN A 106 -5.04 -11.71 -8.60
CA ASN A 106 -4.82 -12.00 -10.02
C ASN A 106 -6.01 -11.54 -10.89
N ASP A 107 -5.94 -11.83 -12.19
CA ASP A 107 -7.00 -11.57 -13.18
C ASP A 107 -8.34 -12.25 -12.88
N GLN A 108 -8.34 -13.29 -12.03
CA GLN A 108 -9.55 -13.98 -11.55
C GLN A 108 -10.04 -13.45 -10.19
N CYS A 109 -9.54 -12.30 -9.72
CA CYS A 109 -9.83 -11.72 -8.40
C CYS A 109 -9.49 -12.64 -7.22
N GLN A 110 -8.64 -13.66 -7.44
CA GLN A 110 -8.23 -14.58 -6.40
C GLN A 110 -7.03 -14.01 -5.64
N PRO A 111 -7.03 -14.05 -4.29
CA PRO A 111 -5.89 -13.65 -3.49
C PRO A 111 -4.72 -14.61 -3.76
N THR A 112 -3.54 -14.04 -3.99
CA THR A 112 -2.35 -14.82 -4.31
C THR A 112 -1.72 -15.42 -3.04
N VAL A 113 -1.91 -14.77 -1.88
CA VAL A 113 -1.36 -15.19 -0.59
C VAL A 113 -2.34 -14.78 0.53
N GLU A 114 -2.94 -15.76 1.21
CA GLU A 114 -3.85 -15.51 2.34
C GLU A 114 -3.10 -15.19 3.64
N GLU A 115 -1.90 -15.75 3.84
CA GLU A 115 -1.10 -15.57 5.07
C GLU A 115 -0.57 -14.14 5.23
N SER A 116 -0.39 -13.41 4.13
CA SER A 116 0.06 -12.01 4.11
C SER A 116 -1.11 -11.02 4.01
N ARG A 117 -2.36 -11.49 4.18
CA ARG A 117 -3.54 -10.63 4.08
C ARG A 117 -3.54 -9.56 5.17
N TRP A 118 -3.20 -9.93 6.40
CA TRP A 118 -3.27 -9.03 7.55
C TRP A 118 -1.90 -8.52 7.95
N MET A 119 -1.74 -7.21 7.97
CA MET A 119 -0.49 -6.57 8.35
C MET A 119 -0.28 -6.62 9.87
N ARG A 120 0.97 -6.77 10.30
CA ARG A 120 1.31 -6.81 11.73
C ARG A 120 1.50 -5.41 12.26
N THR A 121 1.07 -5.14 13.48
CA THR A 121 1.31 -3.84 14.12
C THR A 121 2.80 -3.59 14.28
N THR A 122 3.23 -2.35 14.05
CA THR A 122 4.62 -1.91 14.15
C THR A 122 4.87 -1.34 15.55
N GLU A 123 5.77 -1.94 16.33
CA GLU A 123 6.07 -1.45 17.69
C GLU A 123 7.00 -0.23 17.69
N LYS A 124 7.97 -0.18 16.76
CA LYS A 124 8.97 0.89 16.68
C LYS A 124 9.41 1.15 15.24
N GLY A 125 8.91 2.25 14.68
CA GLY A 125 9.34 2.72 13.36
C GLY A 125 8.74 1.90 12.22
N TRP A 126 9.39 1.98 11.06
CA TRP A 126 8.96 1.34 9.81
C TRP A 126 9.23 -0.16 9.81
N GLU A 127 8.26 -0.92 9.31
CA GLU A 127 8.40 -2.35 9.05
C GLU A 127 8.35 -2.63 7.54
N PHE A 128 9.10 -3.63 7.08
CA PHE A 128 9.17 -4.00 5.67
C PHE A 128 8.30 -5.23 5.39
N HIS A 129 7.50 -5.14 4.33
CA HIS A 129 6.69 -6.25 3.83
C HIS A 129 7.02 -6.56 2.38
N SER A 130 7.07 -7.85 2.05
CA SER A 130 7.42 -8.31 0.70
C SER A 130 6.74 -9.63 0.39
N VAL A 131 6.15 -9.72 -0.79
CA VAL A 131 5.44 -10.91 -1.29
C VAL A 131 5.88 -11.20 -2.73
N SER A 132 6.21 -12.47 -3.00
CA SER A 132 6.49 -12.93 -4.35
C SER A 132 5.19 -13.06 -5.15
N THR A 133 5.24 -12.66 -6.41
CA THR A 133 4.09 -12.71 -7.31
C THR A 133 4.48 -13.36 -8.63
N GLY A 134 3.51 -14.03 -9.25
CA GLY A 134 3.67 -14.71 -10.52
C GLY A 134 3.86 -13.74 -11.70
N MET A 135 3.98 -14.32 -12.89
CA MET A 135 3.79 -13.56 -14.12
C MET A 135 2.29 -13.35 -14.36
N GLY A 136 1.95 -12.27 -15.06
CA GLY A 136 0.57 -11.96 -15.43
C GLY A 136 0.09 -10.62 -14.91
N TRP A 137 -1.22 -10.45 -14.92
CA TRP A 137 -1.86 -9.24 -14.43
C TRP A 137 -2.17 -9.38 -12.94
N HIS A 138 -1.76 -8.37 -12.16
CA HIS A 138 -2.00 -8.33 -10.74
C HIS A 138 -2.54 -6.95 -10.33
N ARG A 139 -3.52 -6.97 -9.44
CA ARG A 139 -3.95 -5.82 -8.66
C ARG A 139 -3.36 -5.95 -7.26
N VAL A 140 -2.60 -4.95 -6.85
CA VAL A 140 -2.00 -4.87 -5.53
C VAL A 140 -2.68 -3.73 -4.79
N GLY A 141 -3.02 -3.90 -3.53
CA GLY A 141 -3.58 -2.80 -2.75
C GLY A 141 -3.50 -3.01 -1.25
N GLY A 142 -3.77 -1.93 -0.54
CA GLY A 142 -3.91 -1.89 0.90
C GLY A 142 -5.24 -1.24 1.27
N SER A 143 -5.99 -1.86 2.17
CA SER A 143 -7.21 -1.32 2.76
C SER A 143 -6.97 -1.07 4.24
N LEU A 144 -7.14 0.18 4.67
CA LEU A 144 -7.17 0.56 6.07
C LEU A 144 -8.60 0.84 6.46
N GLY A 145 -9.11 0.10 7.43
CA GLY A 145 -10.44 0.32 8.00
C GLY A 145 -10.34 0.44 9.51
N THR A 146 -10.91 1.51 10.07
CA THR A 146 -11.00 1.66 11.51
C THR A 146 -12.36 1.09 11.95
N PRO A 147 -12.42 0.22 12.97
CA PRO A 147 -13.67 -0.03 13.70
C PRO A 147 -14.07 1.20 14.54
N SER A 148 -13.14 2.15 14.75
CA SER A 148 -13.36 3.47 15.39
C SER A 148 -12.06 4.29 15.44
N GLY A 149 -11.88 5.21 14.48
CA GLY A 149 -11.08 6.44 14.63
C GLY A 149 -9.58 6.32 14.93
N SER A 150 -8.80 5.64 14.09
CA SER A 150 -7.35 5.46 14.31
C SER A 150 -6.51 5.48 13.01
N HIS A 151 -5.20 5.76 13.13
CA HIS A 151 -4.27 6.09 12.01
C HIS A 151 -3.34 4.97 11.54
N ALA A 152 -3.16 4.80 10.22
CA ALA A 152 -2.01 4.06 9.68
C ALA A 152 -1.43 4.71 8.42
N THR A 153 -0.11 4.53 8.27
CA THR A 153 0.74 5.16 7.26
C THR A 153 1.44 4.07 6.46
N ALA A 154 1.27 4.01 5.15
CA ALA A 154 1.96 3.04 4.31
C ALA A 154 2.82 3.78 3.29
N LEU A 155 4.04 3.31 3.08
CA LEU A 155 5.01 3.98 2.24
C LEU A 155 5.73 2.97 1.35
N PRO A 156 5.53 3.00 0.03
CA PRO A 156 6.45 2.33 -0.88
C PRO A 156 7.76 3.16 -0.94
N HIS A 157 8.72 2.79 -0.09
CA HIS A 157 10.19 2.95 -0.15
C HIS A 157 10.83 4.30 -0.61
N PRO A 158 11.90 4.75 0.10
CA PRO A 158 13.26 4.50 -0.41
C PRO A 158 14.24 3.92 0.65
N PRO A 159 15.26 3.12 0.23
CA PRO A 159 16.29 2.67 1.15
C PRO A 159 17.22 3.86 1.36
N ARG A 160 17.39 4.29 2.60
CA ARG A 160 18.68 4.88 2.95
C ARG A 160 19.68 3.76 3.15
N ALA A 161 20.79 3.90 2.44
CA ALA A 161 21.98 3.07 2.48
C ALA A 161 22.61 2.99 3.89
#